data_AF-A0A0C5VUC2-F1
#
_entry.id   AF-A0A0C5VUC2-F1
#
_cell.length_a   1.000
_cell.length_b   1.000
_cell.length_c   1.000
_cell.angle_alpha   90.00
_cell.angle_beta   90.00
_cell.angle_gamma   90.00
#
_symmetry.space_group_name_H-M   'P 1'
#
loop_
_entity.id
_entity.type
_entity.pdbx_description
1 polymer ?
#
loop_
_entity_poly.entity_id
_entity_poly.type
_entity_poly.pdbx_seq_one_letter_code
_entity_poly.pdbx_strand_id
1 'polypeptide(L)'
;MSLKPKQRRLLEEEAQRNPGGPAAQILKNLAQEEAKAIDLMRQASEQAKKDMTRQKILIGVAVLSECEKNPTFRERFEKVLSRHLTATRDKEIMSRFGWEMENENTENNIDSAPATAE
;
A
#
# COMPACT_ATOMS: atom_id res chain seq x y z
N MET A 1 2.72 27.58 -7.45
CA MET A 1 3.95 27.99 -6.74
C MET A 1 3.59 28.21 -5.28
N SER A 2 4.31 27.63 -4.33
CA SER A 2 4.05 27.84 -2.90
C SER A 2 4.68 29.16 -2.43
N LEU A 3 3.95 29.96 -1.65
CA LEU A 3 4.47 31.19 -1.06
C LEU A 3 5.52 30.85 0.00
N LYS A 4 6.61 31.64 0.04
CA LYS A 4 7.58 31.50 1.13
C LYS A 4 6.93 31.90 2.46
N PRO A 5 7.30 31.28 3.60
CA PRO A 5 6.67 31.56 4.90
C PRO A 5 6.63 33.04 5.29
N LYS A 6 7.68 33.81 4.94
CA LYS A 6 7.73 35.26 5.18
C LYS A 6 6.70 36.04 4.36
N GLN A 7 6.45 35.64 3.11
CA GLN A 7 5.49 36.31 2.22
C GLN A 7 4.04 36.04 2.65
N ARG A 8 3.76 34.81 3.10
CA ARG A 8 2.46 34.43 3.64
C ARG A 8 2.12 35.25 4.89
N ARG A 9 3.06 35.40 5.83
CA ARG A 9 2.87 36.23 7.03
C ARG A 9 2.56 37.69 6.70
N LEU A 10 3.29 38.29 5.75
CA LEU A 10 3.04 39.66 5.31
C LEU A 10 1.64 39.84 4.71
N LEU A 11 1.16 38.87 3.92
CA LEU A 11 -0.20 38.89 3.37
C LEU A 11 -1.25 38.71 4.46
N GLU A 12 -0.99 37.88 5.47
CA GLU A 12 -1.87 37.67 6.62
C GLU A 12 -1.99 38.93 7.48
N GLU A 13 -0.87 39.61 7.76
CA GLU A 13 -0.84 40.90 8.47
C GLU A 13 -1.60 41.99 7.71
N GLU A 14 -1.42 42.08 6.39
CA GLU A 14 -2.13 43.05 5.55
C GLU A 14 -3.64 42.73 5.45
N ALA A 15 -4.01 41.45 5.35
CA ALA A 15 -5.40 41.03 5.35
C ALA A 15 -6.10 41.28 6.69
N GLN A 16 -5.39 41.21 7.81
CA GLN A 16 -5.92 41.59 9.13
C GLN A 16 -6.21 43.09 9.22
N ARG A 17 -5.35 43.92 8.61
CA ARG A 17 -5.53 45.38 8.57
C ARG A 17 -6.61 45.82 7.57
N ASN A 18 -6.75 45.10 6.45
CA ASN A 18 -7.74 45.37 5.42
C ASN A 18 -8.43 44.07 4.94
N PRO A 19 -9.49 43.62 5.62
CA PRO A 19 -10.12 42.32 5.37
C PRO A 19 -10.87 42.22 4.04
N GLY A 20 -11.15 43.33 3.37
CA GLY A 20 -11.73 43.37 2.01
C GLY A 20 -10.70 43.63 0.91
N GLY A 21 -9.42 43.77 1.27
CA GLY A 21 -8.36 44.16 0.35
C GLY A 21 -7.83 43.03 -0.52
N PRO A 22 -6.95 43.36 -1.49
CA PRO A 22 -6.34 42.37 -2.38
C PRO A 22 -5.61 41.24 -1.65
N ALA A 23 -4.98 41.52 -0.50
CA ALA A 23 -4.28 40.52 0.30
C ALA A 23 -5.23 39.43 0.84
N ALA A 24 -6.41 39.81 1.35
CA ALA A 24 -7.42 38.86 1.82
C ALA A 24 -7.97 38.00 0.67
N GLN A 25 -8.16 38.60 -0.51
CA GLN A 25 -8.61 37.87 -1.70
C GLN A 25 -7.55 36.88 -2.22
N ILE A 26 -6.27 37.26 -2.20
CA ILE A 26 -5.15 36.37 -2.57
C ILE A 26 -5.08 35.17 -1.62
N LEU A 27 -5.17 35.39 -0.30
CA LEU A 27 -5.17 34.31 0.69
C LEU A 27 -6.38 33.37 0.51
N LYS A 28 -7.56 33.93 0.22
CA LYS A 28 -8.77 33.14 -0.05
C LYS A 28 -8.60 32.25 -1.30
N ASN A 29 -8.10 32.82 -2.40
CA ASN A 29 -7.87 32.07 -3.63
C ASN A 29 -6.82 30.97 -3.42
N LEU A 30 -5.74 31.28 -2.71
CA LEU A 30 -4.68 30.33 -2.40
C LEU A 30 -5.19 29.18 -1.51
N ALA A 31 -5.99 29.48 -0.49
CA ALA A 31 -6.63 28.45 0.33
C ALA A 31 -7.58 27.56 -0.48
N GLN A 32 -8.34 28.13 -1.43
CA GLN A 32 -9.20 27.36 -2.33
C GLN A 32 -8.40 26.47 -3.28
N GLU A 33 -7.29 26.95 -3.83
CA GLU A 33 -6.39 26.16 -4.68
C GLU A 33 -5.69 25.05 -3.89
N GLU A 34 -5.21 25.33 -2.68
CA GLU A 34 -4.63 24.34 -1.76
C GLU A 34 -5.64 23.24 -1.44
N ALA A 35 -6.88 23.61 -1.10
CA ALA A 35 -7.95 22.64 -0.83
C ALA A 35 -8.26 21.76 -2.05
N LYS A 36 -8.39 22.35 -3.24
CA LYS A 36 -8.59 21.60 -4.49
C LYS A 36 -7.43 20.65 -4.79
N ALA A 37 -6.19 21.09 -4.57
CA ALA A 37 -5.01 20.27 -4.79
C ALA A 37 -4.99 19.06 -3.84
N ILE A 38 -5.32 19.28 -2.55
CA ILE A 38 -5.42 18.20 -1.55
C ILE A 38 -6.51 17.19 -1.96
N ASP A 39 -7.68 17.66 -2.37
CA ASP A 39 -8.77 16.79 -2.81
C ASP A 39 -8.40 15.98 -4.06
N LEU A 40 -7.76 16.59 -5.05
CA LEU A 40 -7.28 15.89 -6.24
C LEU A 40 -6.22 14.84 -5.90
N MET A 41 -5.28 15.16 -5.00
CA MET A 41 -4.28 14.19 -4.53
C MET A 41 -4.94 13.03 -3.77
N ARG A 42 -5.95 13.30 -2.95
CA ARG A 42 -6.72 12.26 -2.25
C ARG A 42 -7.44 11.34 -3.24
N GLN A 43 -8.16 11.91 -4.20
CA GLN A 43 -8.85 11.15 -5.24
C GLN A 43 -7.89 10.31 -6.08
N ALA A 44 -6.74 10.86 -6.48
CA ALA A 44 -5.72 10.13 -7.21
C ALA A 44 -5.14 8.97 -6.39
N SER A 45 -4.88 9.17 -5.09
CA SER A 45 -4.39 8.12 -4.19
C SER A 45 -5.42 7.01 -4.00
N GLU A 46 -6.70 7.35 -3.83
CA GLU A 46 -7.80 6.39 -3.72
C GLU A 46 -7.97 5.60 -5.02
N GLN A 47 -7.90 6.27 -6.17
CA GLN A 47 -7.98 5.62 -7.47
C GLN A 47 -6.81 4.66 -7.69
N ALA A 48 -5.58 5.07 -7.36
CA ALA A 48 -4.41 4.20 -7.47
C ALA A 48 -4.53 2.94 -6.60
N LYS A 49 -5.09 3.05 -5.38
CA LYS A 49 -5.36 1.89 -4.52
C LYS A 49 -6.39 0.95 -5.15
N LYS A 50 -7.46 1.50 -5.74
CA LYS A 50 -8.49 0.72 -6.46
C LYS A 50 -7.90 0.01 -7.67
N ASP A 51 -7.10 0.70 -8.47
CA ASP A 51 -6.47 0.14 -9.67
C ASP A 51 -5.49 -0.97 -9.31
N MET A 52 -4.66 -0.78 -8.29
CA MET A 52 -3.77 -1.84 -7.78
C MET A 52 -4.55 -3.06 -7.28
N THR A 53 -5.67 -2.84 -6.58
CA THR A 53 -6.53 -3.91 -6.09
C THR A 53 -7.16 -4.67 -7.26
N ARG A 54 -7.66 -3.94 -8.25
CA ARG A 54 -8.24 -4.50 -9.48
C ARG A 54 -7.20 -5.31 -10.26
N GLN A 55 -5.97 -4.82 -10.38
CA GLN A 55 -4.88 -5.54 -11.03
C GLN A 55 -4.61 -6.88 -10.34
N LYS A 56 -4.51 -6.90 -9.01
CA LYS A 56 -4.29 -8.14 -8.23
C LYS A 56 -5.42 -9.15 -8.45
N ILE A 57 -6.67 -8.68 -8.45
CA ILE A 57 -7.85 -9.54 -8.70
C ILE A 57 -7.82 -10.10 -10.14
N LEU A 58 -7.60 -9.26 -11.15
CA LEU A 58 -7.61 -9.68 -12.55
C LEU A 58 -6.50 -10.71 -12.84
N ILE A 59 -5.28 -10.44 -12.35
CA ILE A 59 -4.17 -11.40 -12.46
C ILE A 59 -4.50 -12.69 -11.71
N GLY A 60 -5.01 -12.58 -10.47
CA GLY A 60 -5.41 -13.73 -9.66
C GLY A 60 -6.44 -14.61 -10.36
N VAL A 61 -7.51 -14.02 -10.91
CA VAL A 61 -8.54 -14.74 -11.66
C VAL A 61 -7.96 -15.47 -12.88
N ALA A 62 -7.10 -14.81 -13.65
CA ALA A 62 -6.48 -15.42 -14.82
C ALA A 62 -5.60 -16.63 -14.43
N VAL A 63 -4.80 -16.48 -13.38
CA VAL A 63 -3.94 -17.56 -12.86
C VAL A 63 -4.75 -18.72 -12.30
N LEU A 64 -5.81 -18.44 -11.53
CA LEU A 64 -6.71 -19.47 -11.00
C LEU A 64 -7.37 -20.27 -12.14
N SER A 65 -7.84 -19.58 -13.20
CA SER A 65 -8.43 -20.26 -14.36
C SER A 65 -7.43 -21.15 -15.10
N GLU A 66 -6.15 -20.78 -15.15
CA GLU A 66 -5.11 -21.64 -15.73
C GLU A 66 -4.84 -22.86 -14.84
N CYS A 67 -4.76 -22.67 -13.51
CA CYS A 67 -4.58 -23.78 -12.56
C CYS A 67 -5.72 -24.82 -12.62
N GLU A 68 -6.95 -24.41 -12.95
CA GLU A 68 -8.09 -25.32 -13.14
C GLU A 68 -7.94 -26.21 -14.39
N LYS A 69 -7.32 -25.69 -15.45
CA LYS A 69 -7.18 -26.37 -16.75
C LYS A 69 -5.88 -27.14 -16.86
N ASN A 70 -4.86 -26.74 -16.13
CA ASN A 70 -3.49 -27.22 -16.27
C ASN A 70 -2.92 -27.64 -14.91
N PRO A 71 -3.03 -28.93 -14.55
CA PRO A 71 -2.53 -29.45 -13.27
C PRO A 71 -1.04 -29.21 -13.05
N THR A 72 -0.22 -29.38 -14.10
CA THR A 72 1.23 -29.13 -14.00
C THR A 72 1.54 -27.66 -13.70
N PHE A 73 0.76 -26.74 -14.24
CA PHE A 73 0.88 -25.32 -13.89
C PHE A 73 0.48 -25.07 -12.44
N ARG A 74 -0.61 -25.67 -11.97
CA ARG A 74 -1.05 -25.58 -10.56
C ARG A 74 0.03 -26.02 -9.59
N GLU A 75 0.61 -27.20 -9.77
CA GLU A 75 1.68 -27.72 -8.89
C GLU A 75 2.90 -26.78 -8.83
N ARG A 76 3.29 -26.21 -9.98
CA ARG A 76 4.38 -25.23 -10.03
C ARG A 76 4.01 -23.94 -9.30
N PHE A 77 2.76 -23.51 -9.43
CA PHE A 77 2.25 -22.31 -8.77
C PHE A 77 2.12 -22.50 -7.26
N GLU A 78 1.72 -23.67 -6.77
CA GLU A 78 1.71 -24.03 -5.33
C GLU A 78 3.09 -23.88 -4.70
N LYS A 79 4.16 -24.27 -5.40
CA LYS A 79 5.54 -24.02 -4.96
C LYS A 79 5.92 -22.53 -4.93
N VAL A 80 5.34 -21.72 -5.81
CA VAL A 80 5.53 -20.25 -5.77
C VAL A 80 4.77 -19.66 -4.59
N LEU A 81 3.52 -20.07 -4.39
CA LEU A 81 2.68 -19.64 -3.26
C LEU A 81 3.34 -19.97 -1.93
N SER A 82 3.86 -21.20 -1.77
CA SER A 82 4.51 -21.64 -0.53
C SER A 82 5.75 -20.81 -0.17
N ARG A 83 6.49 -20.31 -1.16
CA ARG A 83 7.65 -19.41 -0.95
C ARG A 83 7.28 -17.99 -0.52
N HIS A 84 6.08 -17.52 -0.87
CA HIS A 84 5.67 -16.12 -0.64
C HIS A 84 4.60 -15.96 0.44
N LEU A 85 3.77 -16.97 0.69
CA LEU A 85 2.77 -17.00 1.76
C LEU A 85 3.38 -17.61 3.01
N THR A 86 4.02 -16.78 3.83
CA THR A 86 4.73 -17.24 5.03
C THR A 86 3.85 -17.29 6.28
N ALA A 87 2.78 -16.49 6.34
CA ALA A 87 1.91 -16.44 7.51
C ALA A 87 1.03 -17.69 7.62
N THR A 88 1.04 -18.34 8.78
CA THR A 88 0.27 -19.56 9.06
C THR A 88 -1.21 -19.40 8.75
N ARG A 89 -1.82 -18.28 9.17
CA ARG A 89 -3.23 -17.98 8.89
C ARG A 89 -3.56 -17.99 7.40
N ASP A 90 -2.65 -17.50 6.56
CA ASP A 90 -2.88 -17.37 5.12
C ASP A 90 -2.74 -18.75 4.46
N LYS A 91 -1.77 -19.56 4.91
CA LYS A 91 -1.63 -20.97 4.50
C LYS A 91 -2.88 -21.79 4.87
N GLU A 92 -3.40 -21.63 6.10
CA GLU A 92 -4.63 -22.28 6.54
C GLU A 92 -5.84 -21.91 5.68
N ILE A 93 -5.97 -20.62 5.31
CA ILE A 93 -7.02 -20.17 4.39
C ILE A 93 -6.87 -20.87 3.04
N MET A 94 -5.65 -20.89 2.48
CA MET A 94 -5.38 -21.53 1.18
C MET A 94 -5.70 -23.03 1.19
N SER A 95 -5.34 -23.75 2.24
CA SER A 95 -5.66 -25.18 2.37
C SER A 95 -7.17 -25.46 2.39
N ARG A 96 -7.99 -24.57 2.95
CA ARG A 96 -9.47 -24.69 2.89
C ARG A 96 -10.02 -24.61 1.46
N PHE A 97 -9.30 -23.94 0.57
CA PHE A 97 -9.62 -23.87 -0.85
C PHE A 97 -8.92 -24.96 -1.69
N GLY A 98 -8.34 -25.96 -1.03
CA GLY A 98 -7.71 -27.12 -1.68
C GLY A 98 -6.31 -26.85 -2.23
N TRP A 99 -5.62 -25.82 -1.76
CA TRP A 99 -4.22 -25.57 -2.13
C TRP A 99 -3.28 -26.29 -1.17
N GLU A 100 -2.33 -27.03 -1.73
CA GLU A 100 -1.27 -27.68 -0.96
C GLU A 100 -0.16 -26.67 -0.68
N MET A 101 0.03 -26.35 0.61
CA MET A 101 1.03 -25.38 1.06
C MET A 101 2.07 -26.12 1.89
N GLU A 102 3.33 -26.06 1.48
CA GLU A 102 4.41 -26.66 2.27
C GLU A 102 4.61 -25.83 3.55
N ASN A 103 4.40 -26.47 4.69
CA ASN A 103 4.90 -26.00 5.97
C ASN A 103 6.31 -26.55 6.10
N GLU A 104 7.31 -25.83 5.57
CA GLU A 104 8.63 -25.92 6.19
C GLU A 104 8.48 -25.37 7.61
N ASN A 105 8.10 -26.22 8.54
CA ASN A 105 8.31 -25.99 9.96
C ASN A 105 9.82 -25.83 10.12
N THR A 106 10.30 -24.59 10.15
CA THR A 106 11.65 -24.28 10.60
C THR A 106 11.74 -24.44 12.12
N GLU A 107 11.21 -25.53 12.66
CA GLU A 107 11.53 -26.04 13.98
C GLU A 107 12.61 -27.10 13.78
N ASN A 108 13.85 -26.67 13.54
CA ASN A 108 15.02 -27.48 13.86
C ASN A 108 16.28 -26.61 13.88
N ASN A 109 16.92 -26.65 15.06
CA ASN A 109 18.34 -26.40 15.32
C ASN A 109 18.77 -24.97 15.71
N ILE A 110 18.24 -24.49 16.85
CA ILE A 110 18.98 -23.59 17.75
C ILE A 110 19.03 -24.31 19.10
N ASP A 111 19.97 -25.25 19.26
CA ASP A 111 20.65 -25.54 20.53
C ASP A 111 21.54 -26.78 20.35
N SER A 112 22.71 -26.55 19.78
CA SER A 112 23.88 -27.40 19.98
C SER A 112 25.11 -26.51 19.88
N ALA A 113 25.20 -25.52 20.78
CA ALA A 113 26.47 -24.88 21.09
C ALA A 113 27.27 -25.82 21.99
N PRO A 114 28.54 -26.15 21.67
CA PRO A 114 29.36 -26.96 22.54
C PRO A 114 29.68 -26.16 23.81
N ALA A 115 29.41 -26.74 24.97
CA ALA A 115 29.85 -26.21 26.24
C ALA A 115 31.38 -26.16 26.27
N THR A 116 31.95 -24.96 26.20
CA THR A 116 33.35 -24.71 26.56
C THR A 116 33.49 -24.90 28.06
N ALA A 117 34.21 -25.94 28.46
CA ALA A 117 34.70 -26.11 29.82
C ALA A 117 36.04 -25.37 29.95
N GLU A 118 36.11 -24.42 30.88
CA GLU A 118 37.34 -23.95 31.53
C GLU A 118 37.22 -24.24 33.04
#